data_AF-A0A1C2XXB9-F1
#
_entry.id   AF-A0A1C2XXB9-F1
#
_cell.length_a   1.000
_cell.length_b   1.000
_cell.length_c   1.000
_cell.angle_alpha   90.00
_cell.angle_beta   90.00
_cell.angle_gamma   90.00
#
_symmetry.space_group_name_H-M   'P 1'
#
loop_
_entity.id
_entity.type
_entity.pdbx_description
1 polymer ?
#
loop_
_entity_poly.entity_id
_entity_poly.type
_entity_poly.pdbx_seq_one_letter_code
_entity_poly.pdbx_strand_id
1 'polypeptide(L)'
;MVINEQEKKFQLSRRNFLKAGVAASAMGVIGAIKAPAKVANAAGASLKYTAAAKGQWSKLHPEHDYGSATVHFAENNDQWLGTTKIVGKVKNFSEADMGFNLATRGLLPNKKTQAASLSFFFRHPFGAAIANAGMFIAPPAAVEGKSSPKKLEIPDPEQMSQHIKDAAYFLRADEVGIGKMPEYAYYSQKLTDKAGLMTKPVEECVIPVTERLPYVIVVMVDQNLQTMLGSTGYDGISGAMSMKSYHATGNIAVILATYIRSLGYNARANHAFNYNAVMPPAVISAGLGELSRTGDCSIHPRLGFRHKVAAVTTDLPLAPDKPIDFGLQDFCRVCKKCAENCPNQSITYDSDLVEYNGYLRWNSDMKKCAEFRILNEDGVSCGRCMKVCPWNSKEDSWFHQAGTWIGSKNEASAKLLKTIDDMFGYGTESIDKYRWWLEWPEMYKYPAVAQAPQTH
;
A
#
# COMPACT_ATOMS: atom_id res chain seq x y z
N MET A 1 67.84 -20.14 -19.46
CA MET A 1 66.91 -18.99 -19.57
C MET A 1 65.51 -19.59 -19.58
N VAL A 2 64.83 -19.74 -18.44
CA VAL A 2 64.14 -18.72 -17.63
C VAL A 2 62.84 -18.24 -18.30
N ILE A 3 61.73 -18.70 -17.71
CA ILE A 3 60.38 -18.10 -17.56
C ILE A 3 59.47 -18.11 -18.82
N ASN A 4 58.34 -18.83 -18.77
CA ASN A 4 57.13 -18.27 -18.14
C ASN A 4 56.04 -19.31 -17.87
N GLU A 5 55.46 -19.20 -16.67
CA GLU A 5 54.25 -19.86 -16.20
C GLU A 5 53.02 -19.32 -16.92
N GLN A 6 51.98 -20.14 -17.09
CA GLN A 6 50.61 -19.66 -16.95
C GLN A 6 49.68 -20.76 -16.43
N GLU A 7 49.05 -20.39 -15.31
CA GLU A 7 48.18 -21.13 -14.39
C GLU A 7 47.02 -21.89 -15.07
N LYS A 8 46.94 -23.20 -14.84
CA LYS A 8 45.68 -23.94 -14.94
C LYS A 8 44.90 -23.81 -13.63
N LYS A 9 43.96 -22.86 -13.58
CA LYS A 9 42.96 -22.74 -12.51
C LYS A 9 42.21 -24.07 -12.34
N PHE A 10 42.30 -24.63 -11.15
CA PHE A 10 41.50 -25.77 -10.69
C PHE A 10 40.05 -25.28 -10.46
N GLN A 11 39.16 -25.49 -11.44
CA GLN A 11 37.72 -25.31 -11.22
C GLN A 11 37.10 -26.62 -10.76
N LEU A 12 36.87 -26.76 -9.45
CA LEU A 12 36.00 -27.79 -8.89
C LEU A 12 34.54 -27.37 -9.10
N SER A 13 33.80 -28.15 -9.90
CA SER A 13 32.38 -27.89 -10.10
C SER A 13 31.58 -28.16 -8.82
N ARG A 14 30.54 -27.34 -8.58
CA ARG A 14 29.61 -27.41 -7.44
C ARG A 14 29.05 -28.81 -7.16
N ARG A 15 28.98 -29.65 -8.20
CA ARG A 15 28.46 -31.02 -8.18
C ARG A 15 29.45 -32.02 -7.55
N ASN A 16 30.75 -31.78 -7.65
CA ASN A 16 31.79 -32.63 -7.05
C ASN A 16 31.99 -32.34 -5.56
N PHE A 17 31.75 -31.10 -5.13
CA PHE A 17 31.79 -30.72 -3.70
C PHE A 17 30.68 -31.42 -2.88
N LEU A 18 29.49 -31.60 -3.47
CA LEU A 18 28.35 -32.22 -2.78
C LEU A 18 28.46 -33.76 -2.68
N LYS A 19 29.18 -34.41 -3.61
CA LYS A 19 29.37 -35.89 -3.58
C LYS A 19 30.38 -36.34 -2.53
N ALA A 20 31.35 -35.50 -2.15
CA ALA A 20 32.31 -35.81 -1.10
C ALA A 20 31.67 -35.79 0.32
N GLY A 21 30.49 -35.16 0.49
CA GLY A 21 29.81 -35.03 1.78
C GLY A 21 28.88 -36.20 2.15
N VAL A 22 28.62 -37.15 1.26
CA VAL A 22 27.57 -38.18 1.45
C VAL A 22 28.14 -39.57 1.82
N ALA A 23 29.46 -39.77 1.76
CA ALA A 23 30.07 -41.09 1.94
C ALA A 23 30.42 -41.48 3.41
N ALA A 24 30.05 -40.68 4.42
CA ALA A 24 30.54 -40.88 5.79
C ALA A 24 29.50 -41.39 6.81
N SER A 25 28.29 -41.78 6.40
CA SER A 25 27.20 -42.13 7.33
C SER A 25 26.84 -43.62 7.40
N ALA A 26 27.65 -44.53 6.86
CA ALA A 26 27.41 -45.96 6.98
C ALA A 26 28.65 -46.66 7.59
N MET A 27 28.64 -46.83 8.91
CA MET A 27 29.15 -47.98 9.69
C MET A 27 29.34 -47.54 11.15
N GLY A 28 28.51 -48.09 12.04
CA GLY A 28 28.68 -47.92 13.48
C GLY A 28 29.81 -48.79 14.00
N VAL A 29 30.81 -48.16 14.63
CA VAL A 29 31.68 -48.77 15.64
C VAL A 29 31.98 -47.70 16.68
N ILE A 30 31.69 -48.05 17.94
CA ILE A 30 31.88 -47.22 19.13
C ILE A 30 33.40 -47.09 19.39
N GLY A 31 33.89 -45.85 19.47
CA GLY A 31 35.25 -45.54 19.88
C GLY A 31 35.39 -44.04 20.13
N ALA A 32 35.78 -43.69 21.36
CA ALA A 32 35.91 -42.31 21.82
C ALA A 32 36.96 -41.53 21.01
N ILE A 33 36.50 -40.79 20.00
CA ILE A 33 37.29 -39.77 19.32
C ILE A 33 36.65 -38.43 19.67
N LYS A 34 37.41 -37.54 20.29
CA LYS A 34 37.02 -36.14 20.50
C LYS A 34 36.54 -35.58 19.16
N ALA A 35 35.22 -35.42 19.01
CA ALA A 35 34.65 -34.75 17.86
C ALA A 35 35.26 -33.34 17.79
N PRO A 36 35.67 -32.85 16.60
CA PRO A 36 36.15 -31.50 16.45
C PRO A 36 35.08 -30.54 16.97
N ALA A 37 35.49 -29.47 17.68
CA ALA A 37 34.60 -28.45 18.26
C ALA A 37 33.60 -27.81 17.27
N LYS A 38 33.68 -28.13 15.97
CA LYS A 38 32.71 -27.75 14.93
C LYS A 38 31.43 -28.57 14.90
N VAL A 39 31.36 -29.75 15.53
CA VAL A 39 30.13 -30.57 15.55
C VAL A 39 29.24 -30.24 16.77
N ALA A 40 29.81 -29.64 17.81
CA ALA A 40 29.06 -29.19 18.99
C ALA A 40 28.23 -27.90 18.74
N ASN A 41 28.44 -27.20 17.63
CA ASN A 41 27.68 -25.98 17.27
C ASN A 41 26.40 -26.25 16.46
N ALA A 42 26.03 -27.50 16.19
CA ALA A 42 24.82 -27.80 15.43
C ALA A 42 23.53 -27.61 16.24
N ALA A 43 23.61 -27.50 17.57
CA ALA A 43 22.46 -27.28 18.45
C ALA A 43 22.11 -25.78 18.66
N GLY A 44 22.96 -24.85 18.19
CA GLY A 44 22.72 -23.39 18.23
C GLY A 44 22.54 -22.75 16.85
N ALA A 45 22.17 -23.53 15.83
CA ALA A 45 22.20 -23.17 14.41
C ALA A 45 20.81 -23.15 13.73
N SER A 46 19.73 -22.98 14.49
CA SER A 46 18.35 -23.27 14.04
C SER A 46 17.75 -22.23 13.09
N LEU A 47 18.16 -20.96 13.12
CA LEU A 47 17.54 -19.95 12.26
C LEU A 47 18.23 -19.68 10.93
N LYS A 48 19.56 -19.87 10.83
CA LYS A 48 20.39 -19.57 9.62
C LYS A 48 19.99 -18.28 8.87
N TYR A 49 19.39 -17.29 9.51
CA TYR A 49 19.08 -16.02 8.88
C TYR A 49 20.30 -15.12 9.08
N THR A 50 20.99 -14.81 7.99
CA THR A 50 22.06 -13.81 7.98
C THR A 50 21.42 -12.46 7.72
N ALA A 51 21.60 -11.47 8.58
CA ALA A 51 21.10 -10.12 8.35
C ALA A 51 21.62 -9.52 7.02
N ALA A 52 20.90 -8.52 6.49
CA ALA A 52 21.46 -7.66 5.45
C ALA A 52 22.67 -6.87 6.01
N ALA A 53 23.51 -6.31 5.14
CA ALA A 53 24.63 -5.50 5.59
C ALA A 53 24.13 -4.28 6.38
N LYS A 54 24.94 -3.79 7.33
CA LYS A 54 24.57 -2.64 8.18
C LYS A 54 24.16 -1.44 7.31
N GLY A 55 22.98 -0.89 7.57
CA GLY A 55 22.42 0.24 6.84
C GLY A 55 21.56 -0.14 5.63
N GLN A 56 21.52 -1.43 5.24
CA GLN A 56 20.61 -1.89 4.18
C GLN A 56 19.18 -2.03 4.70
N TRP A 57 18.23 -1.61 3.85
CA TRP A 57 16.79 -1.70 4.09
C TRP A 57 16.30 -3.15 4.13
N SER A 58 16.72 -3.94 3.14
CA SER A 58 16.45 -5.38 3.01
C SER A 58 17.53 -6.01 2.10
N LYS A 59 17.51 -7.33 1.87
CA LYS A 59 18.46 -7.96 0.93
C LYS A 59 18.01 -7.83 -0.51
N LEU A 60 16.72 -7.95 -0.76
CA LEU A 60 16.15 -7.87 -2.11
C LEU A 60 16.05 -6.42 -2.60
N HIS A 61 15.89 -5.48 -1.67
CA HIS A 61 15.90 -4.04 -1.92
C HIS A 61 16.80 -3.35 -0.87
N PRO A 62 18.11 -3.22 -1.13
CA PRO A 62 19.06 -2.66 -0.17
C PRO A 62 18.83 -1.20 0.19
N GLU A 63 18.23 -0.44 -0.72
CA GLU A 63 17.92 0.98 -0.56
C GLU A 63 16.42 1.20 -0.75
N HIS A 64 15.90 2.23 -0.08
CA HIS A 64 14.54 2.70 -0.34
C HIS A 64 14.46 3.41 -1.68
N ASP A 65 13.40 3.14 -2.44
CA ASP A 65 13.16 3.87 -3.67
C ASP A 65 12.17 5.03 -3.44
N TYR A 66 12.65 6.08 -2.78
CA TYR A 66 11.90 7.35 -2.64
C TYR A 66 11.96 8.23 -3.91
N GLY A 67 12.51 7.72 -5.01
CA GLY A 67 12.80 8.52 -6.20
C GLY A 67 13.80 9.64 -5.87
N SER A 68 13.64 10.79 -6.51
CA SER A 68 14.54 11.94 -6.38
C SER A 68 14.13 12.97 -5.33
N ALA A 69 13.05 12.72 -4.58
CA ALA A 69 12.65 13.60 -3.49
C ALA A 69 13.73 13.63 -2.39
N THR A 70 13.97 14.80 -1.80
CA THR A 70 14.73 14.85 -0.54
C THR A 70 13.85 14.32 0.57
N VAL A 71 14.35 13.35 1.34
CA VAL A 71 13.59 12.74 2.44
C VAL A 71 14.31 12.97 3.76
N HIS A 72 13.56 13.45 4.75
CA HIS A 72 13.95 13.52 6.15
C HIS A 72 13.10 12.54 6.96
N PHE A 73 13.70 11.91 7.97
CA PHE A 73 12.96 11.03 8.87
C PHE A 73 12.43 11.84 10.06
N ALA A 74 11.12 11.75 10.29
CA ALA A 74 10.46 12.34 11.44
C ALA A 74 10.46 11.36 12.62
N GLU A 75 10.61 11.89 13.83
CA GLU A 75 10.57 11.07 15.04
C GLU A 75 9.12 10.72 15.42
N ASN A 76 8.91 9.48 15.86
CA ASN A 76 7.62 9.04 16.38
C ASN A 76 7.30 9.76 17.70
N ASN A 77 6.14 10.42 17.79
CA ASN A 77 5.67 11.10 19.00
C ASN A 77 4.13 11.26 18.97
N ASP A 78 3.55 11.79 20.05
CA ASP A 78 2.09 11.93 20.20
C ASP A 78 1.52 13.23 19.63
N GLN A 79 2.39 14.20 19.28
CA GLN A 79 2.00 15.50 18.74
C GLN A 79 1.94 15.50 17.20
N TRP A 80 2.57 14.51 16.55
CA TRP A 80 2.71 14.43 15.11
C TRP A 80 2.63 13.00 14.61
N LEU A 81 1.92 12.79 13.50
CA LEU A 81 2.05 11.61 12.67
C LEU A 81 2.79 11.99 11.39
N GLY A 82 4.09 11.73 11.34
CA GLY A 82 4.96 12.28 10.30
C GLY A 82 4.91 13.81 10.33
N THR A 83 4.50 14.43 9.22
CA THR A 83 4.33 15.88 9.09
C THR A 83 2.93 16.37 9.45
N THR A 84 2.02 15.47 9.84
CA THR A 84 0.64 15.82 10.21
C THR A 84 0.54 16.14 11.69
N LYS A 85 0.19 17.39 12.03
CA LYS A 85 0.03 17.83 13.42
C LYS A 85 -1.25 17.25 14.05
N ILE A 86 -1.11 16.68 15.23
CA ILE A 86 -2.20 16.27 16.11
C ILE A 86 -2.50 17.44 17.06
N VAL A 87 -3.72 17.96 16.99
CA VAL A 87 -4.18 19.14 17.75
C VAL A 87 -5.23 18.80 18.80
N GLY A 88 -5.71 17.56 18.81
CA GLY A 88 -6.67 17.06 19.79
C GLY A 88 -6.80 15.54 19.75
N LYS A 89 -7.78 14.99 20.47
CA LYS A 89 -8.04 13.55 20.48
C LYS A 89 -8.62 13.10 19.15
N VAL A 90 -7.85 12.32 18.40
CA VAL A 90 -8.33 11.65 17.17
C VAL A 90 -9.23 10.49 17.54
N LYS A 91 -10.49 10.53 17.09
CA LYS A 91 -11.45 9.44 17.34
C LYS A 91 -11.35 8.40 16.25
N ASN A 92 -11.45 7.12 16.62
CA ASN A 92 -11.67 6.04 15.67
C ASN A 92 -12.96 6.30 14.87
N PHE A 93 -12.90 6.04 13.57
CA PHE A 93 -13.99 6.30 12.63
C PHE A 93 -14.81 5.02 12.39
N SER A 94 -16.11 5.11 12.14
CA SER A 94 -16.90 3.92 11.74
C SER A 94 -16.77 3.68 10.24
N GLU A 95 -16.49 2.44 9.81
CA GLU A 95 -16.41 2.12 8.38
C GLU A 95 -17.73 2.46 7.65
N ALA A 96 -18.87 2.36 8.32
CA ALA A 96 -20.19 2.68 7.76
C ALA A 96 -20.37 4.17 7.38
N ASP A 97 -19.51 5.05 7.87
CA ASP A 97 -19.56 6.49 7.59
C ASP A 97 -18.64 6.91 6.43
N MET A 98 -17.96 5.96 5.80
CA MET A 98 -17.19 6.21 4.57
C MET A 98 -18.08 6.57 3.39
N GLY A 99 -17.59 7.40 2.46
CA GLY A 99 -18.36 7.91 1.32
C GLY A 99 -19.16 6.86 0.53
N PHE A 100 -18.58 5.69 0.24
CA PHE A 100 -19.29 4.60 -0.46
C PHE A 100 -20.39 3.95 0.39
N ASN A 101 -20.21 3.88 1.70
CA ASN A 101 -21.19 3.31 2.62
C ASN A 101 -22.30 4.32 2.91
N LEU A 102 -21.99 5.62 2.99
CA LEU A 102 -22.99 6.69 2.98
C LEU A 102 -23.85 6.66 1.71
N ALA A 103 -23.25 6.40 0.54
CA ALA A 103 -23.99 6.23 -0.71
C ALA A 103 -24.97 5.05 -0.65
N THR A 104 -24.50 3.91 -0.16
CA THR A 104 -25.30 2.67 0.01
C THR A 104 -26.45 2.87 1.00
N ARG A 105 -26.26 3.73 2.00
CA ARG A 105 -27.31 4.14 2.95
C ARG A 105 -28.25 5.22 2.40
N GLY A 106 -28.05 5.70 1.16
CA GLY A 106 -28.83 6.79 0.57
C GLY A 106 -28.61 8.16 1.23
N LEU A 107 -27.47 8.37 1.89
CA LEU A 107 -27.16 9.58 2.66
C LEU A 107 -26.37 10.64 1.87
N LEU A 108 -25.97 10.35 0.63
CA LEU A 108 -25.39 11.37 -0.25
C LEU A 108 -26.49 12.28 -0.86
N PRO A 109 -26.13 13.50 -1.29
CA PRO A 109 -27.08 14.44 -1.89
C PRO A 109 -27.80 13.84 -3.11
N ASN A 110 -27.06 13.22 -4.03
CA ASN A 110 -27.66 12.57 -5.19
C ASN A 110 -28.15 11.16 -4.84
N LYS A 111 -29.47 11.00 -4.67
CA LYS A 111 -30.07 9.72 -4.28
C LYS A 111 -29.82 8.56 -5.25
N LYS A 112 -29.49 8.86 -6.52
CA LYS A 112 -29.12 7.83 -7.51
C LYS A 112 -27.87 7.04 -7.10
N THR A 113 -27.01 7.60 -6.24
CA THR A 113 -25.82 6.89 -5.77
C THR A 113 -26.15 5.60 -5.05
N GLN A 114 -27.30 5.52 -4.39
CA GLN A 114 -27.72 4.31 -3.67
C GLN A 114 -27.97 3.15 -4.63
N ALA A 115 -28.62 3.40 -5.77
CA ALA A 115 -28.89 2.38 -6.78
C ALA A 115 -27.61 1.81 -7.42
N ALA A 116 -26.56 2.63 -7.51
CA ALA A 116 -25.31 2.29 -8.18
C ALA A 116 -24.17 1.84 -7.24
N SER A 117 -24.31 2.02 -5.93
CA SER A 117 -23.19 1.88 -4.98
C SER A 117 -22.61 0.45 -4.87
N LEU A 118 -23.41 -0.56 -5.19
CA LEU A 118 -22.99 -1.96 -5.17
C LEU A 118 -22.47 -2.46 -6.53
N SER A 119 -22.87 -1.80 -7.62
CA SER A 119 -22.58 -2.27 -8.98
C SER A 119 -21.53 -1.43 -9.72
N PHE A 120 -21.20 -0.22 -9.24
CA PHE A 120 -20.44 0.74 -10.06
C PHE A 120 -19.08 0.24 -10.54
N PHE A 121 -18.37 -0.60 -9.77
CA PHE A 121 -17.09 -1.20 -10.17
C PHE A 121 -17.24 -2.35 -11.19
N PHE A 122 -18.41 -2.97 -11.27
CA PHE A 122 -18.69 -4.10 -12.16
C PHE A 122 -19.14 -3.66 -13.56
N ARG A 123 -19.19 -2.35 -13.81
CA ARG A 123 -19.54 -1.72 -15.10
C ARG A 123 -18.44 -1.78 -16.18
N HIS A 124 -17.41 -2.60 -15.97
CA HIS A 124 -16.38 -2.90 -16.95
C HIS A 124 -15.92 -4.36 -16.80
N PRO A 125 -16.03 -5.23 -17.83
CA PRO A 125 -15.82 -6.67 -17.69
C PRO A 125 -14.46 -7.07 -17.10
N PHE A 126 -13.39 -6.41 -17.53
CA PHE A 126 -12.05 -6.71 -17.02
C PHE A 126 -11.87 -6.27 -15.56
N GLY A 127 -12.44 -5.13 -15.18
CA GLY A 127 -12.39 -4.64 -13.80
C GLY A 127 -13.19 -5.53 -12.86
N ALA A 128 -14.37 -5.97 -13.32
CA ALA A 128 -15.23 -6.93 -12.64
C ALA A 128 -14.52 -8.27 -12.39
N ALA A 129 -13.83 -8.82 -13.41
CA ALA A 129 -13.09 -10.07 -13.27
C ALA A 129 -12.03 -10.01 -12.16
N ILE A 130 -11.27 -8.90 -12.09
CA ILE A 130 -10.27 -8.71 -11.03
C ILE A 130 -10.93 -8.55 -9.65
N ALA A 131 -12.03 -7.79 -9.56
CA ALA A 131 -12.78 -7.62 -8.32
C ALA A 131 -13.33 -8.97 -7.80
N ASN A 132 -13.89 -9.80 -8.70
CA ASN A 132 -14.37 -11.14 -8.39
C ASN A 132 -13.25 -12.03 -7.85
N ALA A 133 -12.05 -12.00 -8.44
CA ALA A 133 -10.90 -12.72 -7.91
C ALA A 133 -10.54 -12.26 -6.48
N GLY A 134 -10.66 -10.96 -6.19
CA GLY A 134 -10.48 -10.39 -4.86
C GLY A 134 -11.44 -10.91 -3.79
N MET A 135 -12.62 -11.40 -4.17
CA MET A 135 -13.59 -11.94 -3.22
C MET A 135 -13.11 -13.26 -2.57
N PHE A 136 -12.21 -14.02 -3.21
CA PHE A 136 -11.69 -15.27 -2.63
C PHE A 136 -10.76 -15.04 -1.42
N ILE A 137 -10.19 -13.84 -1.27
CA ILE A 137 -9.30 -13.49 -0.16
C ILE A 137 -9.98 -12.62 0.90
N ALA A 138 -11.26 -12.29 0.72
CA ALA A 138 -12.04 -11.45 1.62
C ALA A 138 -12.62 -12.15 2.88
N PRO A 139 -12.94 -13.46 2.88
CA PRO A 139 -13.61 -14.08 4.04
C PRO A 139 -12.80 -13.97 5.33
N PRO A 140 -13.46 -13.96 6.51
CA PRO A 140 -12.78 -13.93 7.81
C PRO A 140 -11.65 -14.97 7.93
N ALA A 141 -11.89 -16.20 7.46
CA ALA A 141 -10.90 -17.27 7.51
C ALA A 141 -9.61 -17.00 6.71
N ALA A 142 -9.63 -16.09 5.72
CA ALA A 142 -8.44 -15.69 4.98
C ALA A 142 -7.65 -14.60 5.73
N VAL A 143 -8.35 -13.62 6.30
CA VAL A 143 -7.71 -12.41 6.84
C VAL A 143 -7.30 -12.52 8.30
N GLU A 144 -7.99 -13.36 9.09
CA GLU A 144 -7.74 -13.56 10.51
C GLU A 144 -7.78 -15.04 10.89
N GLY A 145 -7.34 -15.35 12.11
CA GLY A 145 -7.32 -16.71 12.62
C GLY A 145 -6.52 -16.80 13.92
N LYS A 146 -6.60 -17.97 14.58
CA LYS A 146 -5.77 -18.25 15.75
C LYS A 146 -4.31 -18.40 15.34
N SER A 147 -3.41 -17.83 16.13
CA SER A 147 -1.97 -18.07 16.02
C SER A 147 -1.64 -19.50 16.46
N SER A 148 -0.53 -20.04 15.94
CA SER A 148 -0.01 -21.34 16.36
C SER A 148 0.27 -21.33 17.86
N PRO A 149 -0.19 -22.33 18.65
CA PRO A 149 0.13 -22.41 20.07
C PRO A 149 1.62 -22.67 20.31
N LYS A 150 2.32 -23.23 19.30
CA LYS A 150 3.77 -23.40 19.30
C LYS A 150 4.41 -22.17 18.66
N LYS A 151 5.09 -21.36 19.47
CA LYS A 151 5.96 -20.30 18.98
C LYS A 151 7.21 -20.90 18.35
N LEU A 152 7.48 -20.51 17.11
CA LEU A 152 8.74 -20.84 16.45
C LEU A 152 9.79 -19.83 16.88
N GLU A 153 11.05 -20.25 16.89
CA GLU A 153 12.18 -19.35 17.08
C GLU A 153 12.18 -18.31 15.95
N ILE A 154 12.45 -17.05 16.29
CA ILE A 154 12.59 -15.93 15.34
C ILE A 154 13.88 -15.16 15.66
N PRO A 155 14.49 -14.46 14.68
CA PRO A 155 15.64 -13.62 14.95
C PRO A 155 15.23 -12.36 15.75
N ASP A 156 16.21 -11.51 16.09
CA ASP A 156 15.92 -10.21 16.72
C ASP A 156 15.02 -9.31 15.86
N PRO A 157 14.34 -8.31 16.44
CA PRO A 157 13.36 -7.48 15.74
C PRO A 157 13.90 -6.79 14.49
N GLU A 158 15.16 -6.35 14.46
CA GLU A 158 15.80 -5.71 13.32
C GLU A 158 15.96 -6.70 12.16
N GLN A 159 16.48 -7.89 12.45
CA GLN A 159 16.60 -8.97 11.46
C GLN A 159 15.24 -9.48 11.01
N MET A 160 14.26 -9.57 11.91
CA MET A 160 12.90 -9.99 11.59
C MET A 160 12.21 -8.97 10.67
N SER A 161 12.39 -7.68 10.92
CA SER A 161 11.92 -6.62 10.02
C SER A 161 12.51 -6.74 8.61
N GLN A 162 13.82 -6.98 8.50
CA GLN A 162 14.45 -7.23 7.19
C GLN A 162 13.88 -8.46 6.50
N HIS A 163 13.66 -9.56 7.23
CA HIS A 163 13.07 -10.78 6.71
C HIS A 163 11.65 -10.56 6.19
N ILE A 164 10.81 -9.85 6.95
CA ILE A 164 9.45 -9.51 6.53
C ILE A 164 9.45 -8.65 5.26
N LYS A 165 10.37 -7.67 5.17
CA LYS A 165 10.51 -6.85 3.96
C LYS A 165 10.93 -7.69 2.75
N ASP A 166 11.94 -8.55 2.92
CA ASP A 166 12.37 -9.49 1.88
C ASP A 166 11.23 -10.43 1.45
N ALA A 167 10.43 -10.92 2.40
CA ALA A 167 9.26 -11.75 2.10
C ALA A 167 8.20 -10.98 1.29
N ALA A 168 7.93 -9.72 1.62
CA ALA A 168 7.00 -8.88 0.86
C ALA A 168 7.50 -8.60 -0.57
N TYR A 169 8.79 -8.27 -0.73
CA TYR A 169 9.39 -8.08 -2.05
C TYR A 169 9.42 -9.37 -2.89
N PHE A 170 9.71 -10.52 -2.26
CA PHE A 170 9.58 -11.84 -2.90
C PHE A 170 8.16 -12.07 -3.43
N LEU A 171 7.14 -11.63 -2.68
CA LEU A 171 5.73 -11.67 -3.06
C LEU A 171 5.30 -10.53 -4.02
N ARG A 172 6.26 -9.78 -4.57
CA ARG A 172 6.05 -8.72 -5.59
C ARG A 172 5.40 -7.44 -5.06
N ALA A 173 5.60 -7.10 -3.78
CA ALA A 173 5.37 -5.73 -3.34
C ALA A 173 6.32 -4.77 -4.07
N ASP A 174 5.83 -3.59 -4.46
CA ASP A 174 6.68 -2.52 -5.00
C ASP A 174 7.33 -1.71 -3.86
N GLU A 175 6.63 -1.56 -2.72
CA GLU A 175 7.17 -1.01 -1.48
C GLU A 175 6.62 -1.75 -0.26
N VAL A 176 7.39 -1.78 0.81
CA VAL A 176 6.98 -2.31 2.12
C VAL A 176 7.59 -1.47 3.21
N GLY A 177 6.83 -1.22 4.27
CA GLY A 177 7.26 -0.47 5.45
C GLY A 177 6.59 -1.02 6.69
N ILE A 178 7.23 -0.83 7.83
CA ILE A 178 6.80 -1.34 9.13
C ILE A 178 6.64 -0.13 10.06
N GLY A 179 5.43 0.11 10.55
CA GLY A 179 5.15 1.22 11.46
C GLY A 179 4.69 0.75 12.83
N LYS A 180 4.68 1.67 13.79
CA LYS A 180 3.87 1.51 15.00
C LYS A 180 2.42 1.74 14.63
N MET A 181 1.51 0.81 14.89
CA MET A 181 0.11 0.98 14.50
C MET A 181 -0.54 2.08 15.34
N PRO A 182 -0.97 3.22 14.77
CA PRO A 182 -1.62 4.26 15.55
C PRO A 182 -2.98 3.76 16.06
N GLU A 183 -3.29 3.95 17.34
CA GLU A 183 -4.52 3.40 17.94
C GLU A 183 -5.79 3.95 17.26
N TYR A 184 -5.77 5.23 16.88
CA TYR A 184 -6.86 5.89 16.16
C TYR A 184 -6.99 5.46 14.68
N ALA A 185 -6.02 4.70 14.15
CA ALA A 185 -6.06 4.18 12.79
C ALA A 185 -6.93 2.92 12.66
N TYR A 186 -7.36 2.30 13.76
CA TYR A 186 -8.41 1.28 13.71
C TYR A 186 -9.78 1.93 13.43
N TYR A 187 -10.69 1.19 12.80
CA TYR A 187 -12.09 1.58 12.84
C TYR A 187 -12.65 1.40 14.25
N SER A 188 -13.71 2.15 14.59
CA SER A 188 -14.53 1.85 15.76
C SER A 188 -15.41 0.63 15.50
N GLN A 189 -15.97 0.55 14.30
CA GLN A 189 -16.79 -0.54 13.81
C GLN A 189 -16.43 -0.84 12.35
N LYS A 190 -16.40 -2.12 12.01
CA LYS A 190 -16.22 -2.59 10.63
C LYS A 190 -17.55 -3.03 10.04
N LEU A 191 -17.66 -2.95 8.74
CA LEU A 191 -18.81 -3.41 7.97
C LEU A 191 -18.75 -4.93 7.76
N THR A 192 -19.88 -5.60 7.97
CA THR A 192 -20.05 -7.05 7.73
C THR A 192 -21.11 -7.36 6.68
N ASP A 193 -22.13 -6.50 6.54
CA ASP A 193 -23.19 -6.63 5.54
C ASP A 193 -23.34 -5.33 4.74
N LYS A 194 -22.58 -5.19 3.66
CA LYS A 194 -22.64 -4.00 2.80
C LYS A 194 -23.97 -3.88 2.08
N ALA A 195 -24.54 -4.98 1.60
CA ALA A 195 -25.83 -4.94 0.91
C ALA A 195 -26.97 -4.60 1.88
N GLY A 196 -26.89 -5.08 3.12
CA GLY A 196 -27.81 -4.77 4.21
C GLY A 196 -27.94 -3.27 4.49
N LEU A 197 -26.87 -2.47 4.33
CA LEU A 197 -26.91 -1.01 4.52
C LEU A 197 -27.97 -0.28 3.66
N MET A 198 -28.48 -0.92 2.62
CA MET A 198 -29.53 -0.38 1.76
C MET A 198 -30.88 -0.30 2.47
N THR A 199 -31.15 -1.23 3.39
CA THR A 199 -32.50 -1.47 3.94
C THR A 199 -32.54 -1.68 5.45
N LYS A 200 -31.42 -2.08 6.07
CA LYS A 200 -31.31 -2.37 7.49
C LYS A 200 -30.69 -1.21 8.26
N PRO A 201 -30.97 -1.10 9.57
CA PRO A 201 -30.20 -0.25 10.47
C PRO A 201 -28.69 -0.55 10.41
N VAL A 202 -27.86 0.46 10.65
CA VAL A 202 -26.39 0.33 10.56
C VAL A 202 -25.87 -0.67 11.59
N GLU A 203 -26.49 -0.69 12.77
CA GLU A 203 -26.12 -1.51 13.93
C GLU A 203 -26.21 -3.01 13.62
N GLU A 204 -27.07 -3.41 12.68
CA GLU A 204 -27.19 -4.80 12.20
C GLU A 204 -26.15 -5.17 11.13
N CYS A 205 -25.50 -4.16 10.53
CA CYS A 205 -24.58 -4.33 9.40
C CYS A 205 -23.11 -4.19 9.80
N VAL A 206 -22.82 -3.85 11.05
CA VAL A 206 -21.46 -3.58 11.54
C VAL A 206 -21.15 -4.37 12.81
N ILE A 207 -19.87 -4.59 13.08
CA ILE A 207 -19.39 -5.12 14.36
C ILE A 207 -18.26 -4.25 14.92
N PRO A 208 -18.13 -4.14 16.26
CA PRO A 208 -17.03 -3.41 16.87
C PRO A 208 -15.66 -3.98 16.48
N VAL A 209 -14.68 -3.11 16.28
CA VAL A 209 -13.26 -3.49 16.14
C VAL A 209 -12.57 -3.26 17.47
N THR A 210 -12.33 -4.33 18.21
CA THR A 210 -11.73 -4.29 19.57
C THR A 210 -10.24 -4.60 19.59
N GLU A 211 -9.72 -5.30 18.57
CA GLU A 211 -8.31 -5.65 18.48
C GLU A 211 -7.42 -4.39 18.36
N ARG A 212 -6.31 -4.36 19.11
CA ARG A 212 -5.28 -3.32 19.08
C ARG A 212 -3.91 -3.97 19.10
N LEU A 213 -3.38 -4.24 17.90
CA LEU A 213 -2.04 -4.82 17.73
C LEU A 213 -1.02 -3.69 17.55
N PRO A 214 0.20 -3.82 18.11
CA PRO A 214 1.14 -2.70 18.22
C PRO A 214 1.86 -2.33 16.92
N TYR A 215 1.99 -3.27 15.98
CA TYR A 215 2.74 -3.05 14.74
C TYR A 215 1.85 -3.17 13.52
N VAL A 216 2.23 -2.46 12.45
CA VAL A 216 1.61 -2.56 11.14
C VAL A 216 2.68 -2.72 10.06
N ILE A 217 2.53 -3.75 9.23
CA ILE A 217 3.34 -3.95 8.03
C ILE A 217 2.48 -3.47 6.85
N VAL A 218 2.87 -2.40 6.18
CA VAL A 218 2.18 -1.87 5.01
C VAL A 218 2.89 -2.35 3.76
N VAL A 219 2.14 -2.92 2.82
CA VAL A 219 2.64 -3.31 1.49
C VAL A 219 1.95 -2.47 0.43
N MET A 220 2.70 -2.02 -0.57
CA MET A 220 2.20 -1.19 -1.66
C MET A 220 2.47 -1.84 -3.02
N VAL A 221 1.54 -1.63 -3.95
CA VAL A 221 1.69 -2.03 -5.35
C VAL A 221 1.29 -0.87 -6.26
N ASP A 222 2.11 -0.61 -7.28
CA ASP A 222 1.93 0.42 -8.32
C ASP A 222 0.70 0.08 -9.20
N GLN A 223 -0.15 1.08 -9.44
CA GLN A 223 -1.30 1.00 -10.34
C GLN A 223 -0.95 0.93 -11.84
N ASN A 224 0.34 0.90 -12.19
CA ASN A 224 0.96 0.88 -13.51
C ASN A 224 1.01 2.25 -14.21
N LEU A 225 2.22 2.83 -14.25
CA LEU A 225 2.52 4.10 -14.92
C LEU A 225 2.02 4.16 -16.37
N GLN A 226 2.41 3.18 -17.20
CA GLN A 226 2.10 3.19 -18.63
C GLN A 226 0.59 3.23 -18.90
N THR A 227 -0.18 2.36 -18.24
CA THR A 227 -1.65 2.34 -18.36
C THR A 227 -2.26 3.67 -17.92
N MET A 228 -1.77 4.26 -16.81
CA MET A 228 -2.24 5.56 -16.33
C MET A 228 -1.91 6.72 -17.29
N LEU A 229 -0.76 6.67 -17.98
CA LEU A 229 -0.41 7.65 -19.02
C LEU A 229 -1.36 7.57 -20.22
N GLY A 230 -1.81 6.38 -20.61
CA GLY A 230 -2.83 6.23 -21.66
C GLY A 230 -4.23 6.70 -21.21
N SER A 231 -4.55 6.55 -19.93
CA SER A 231 -5.91 6.75 -19.40
C SER A 231 -6.24 8.23 -19.23
N THR A 232 -7.50 8.64 -19.31
CA THR A 232 -7.94 9.99 -18.89
C THR A 232 -7.89 10.19 -17.37
N GLY A 233 -7.74 9.09 -16.62
CA GLY A 233 -7.82 9.02 -15.17
C GLY A 233 -9.24 8.74 -14.67
N TYR A 234 -10.27 8.71 -15.53
CA TYR A 234 -11.65 8.38 -15.14
C TYR A 234 -12.41 7.66 -16.27
N ASP A 235 -11.70 7.08 -17.24
CA ASP A 235 -12.25 6.22 -18.30
C ASP A 235 -12.45 4.77 -17.81
N GLY A 236 -12.77 3.84 -18.73
CA GLY A 236 -13.12 2.46 -18.38
C GLY A 236 -12.06 1.69 -17.61
N ILE A 237 -10.76 2.00 -17.79
CA ILE A 237 -9.66 1.27 -17.14
C ILE A 237 -9.38 1.73 -15.70
N SER A 238 -9.85 2.91 -15.29
CA SER A 238 -9.60 3.50 -13.96
C SER A 238 -9.93 2.54 -12.81
N GLY A 239 -11.11 1.92 -12.85
CA GLY A 239 -11.52 0.92 -11.85
C GLY A 239 -10.61 -0.32 -11.82
N ALA A 240 -10.19 -0.81 -12.98
CA ALA A 240 -9.35 -2.00 -13.09
C ALA A 240 -7.92 -1.76 -12.56
N MET A 241 -7.33 -0.58 -12.79
CA MET A 241 -6.03 -0.21 -12.20
C MET A 241 -6.05 -0.30 -10.66
N SER A 242 -7.14 0.19 -10.05
CA SER A 242 -7.35 0.09 -8.61
C SER A 242 -7.52 -1.36 -8.17
N MET A 243 -8.39 -2.14 -8.83
CA MET A 243 -8.66 -3.53 -8.45
C MET A 243 -7.45 -4.43 -8.62
N LYS A 244 -6.64 -4.24 -9.68
CA LYS A 244 -5.36 -4.95 -9.89
C LYS A 244 -4.45 -4.82 -8.69
N SER A 245 -4.29 -3.58 -8.22
CA SER A 245 -3.36 -3.30 -7.12
C SER A 245 -3.94 -3.72 -5.77
N TYR A 246 -5.24 -3.55 -5.54
CA TYR A 246 -5.91 -4.06 -4.34
C TYR A 246 -5.84 -5.58 -4.22
N HIS A 247 -6.08 -6.30 -5.31
CA HIS A 247 -5.96 -7.75 -5.36
C HIS A 247 -4.52 -8.19 -5.06
N ALA A 248 -3.52 -7.57 -5.71
CA ALA A 248 -2.11 -7.88 -5.46
C ALA A 248 -1.72 -7.65 -3.99
N THR A 249 -2.00 -6.47 -3.43
CA THR A 249 -1.68 -6.17 -2.04
C THR A 249 -2.43 -7.06 -1.05
N GLY A 250 -3.69 -7.39 -1.34
CA GLY A 250 -4.50 -8.28 -0.50
C GLY A 250 -3.91 -9.69 -0.39
N ASN A 251 -3.46 -10.27 -1.52
CA ASN A 251 -2.79 -11.57 -1.52
C ASN A 251 -1.52 -11.55 -0.67
N ILE A 252 -0.67 -10.52 -0.84
CA ILE A 252 0.56 -10.37 -0.06
C ILE A 252 0.23 -10.30 1.44
N ALA A 253 -0.73 -9.46 1.83
CA ALA A 253 -1.11 -9.30 3.23
C ALA A 253 -1.69 -10.58 3.85
N VAL A 254 -2.54 -11.32 3.12
CA VAL A 254 -3.10 -12.61 3.59
C VAL A 254 -2.01 -13.66 3.80
N ILE A 255 -1.05 -13.77 2.86
CA ILE A 255 0.08 -14.69 2.97
C ILE A 255 0.95 -14.32 4.17
N LEU A 256 1.33 -13.05 4.31
CA LEU A 256 2.15 -12.58 5.43
C LEU A 256 1.45 -12.78 6.78
N ALA A 257 0.16 -12.44 6.90
CA ALA A 257 -0.59 -12.64 8.13
C ALA A 257 -0.66 -14.13 8.51
N THR A 258 -0.90 -15.01 7.53
CA THR A 258 -0.93 -16.47 7.75
C THR A 258 0.44 -17.01 8.16
N TYR A 259 1.51 -16.51 7.51
CA TYR A 259 2.88 -16.86 7.87
C TYR A 259 3.18 -16.46 9.32
N ILE A 260 2.89 -15.22 9.71
CA ILE A 260 3.12 -14.72 11.07
C ILE A 260 2.32 -15.51 12.11
N ARG A 261 1.05 -15.84 11.81
CA ARG A 261 0.26 -16.74 12.66
C ARG A 261 0.90 -18.11 12.82
N SER A 262 1.51 -18.64 11.75
CA SER A 262 2.23 -19.93 11.79
C SER A 262 3.52 -19.86 12.63
N LEU A 263 4.12 -18.68 12.78
CA LEU A 263 5.24 -18.44 13.71
C LEU A 263 4.79 -18.38 15.18
N GLY A 264 3.48 -18.29 15.45
CA GLY A 264 2.90 -18.21 16.80
C GLY A 264 2.65 -16.79 17.31
N TYR A 265 2.50 -15.83 16.40
CA TYR A 265 2.18 -14.42 16.70
C TYR A 265 0.80 -14.05 16.13
N ASN A 266 0.08 -13.15 16.78
CA ASN A 266 -1.20 -12.68 16.28
C ASN A 266 -0.97 -11.79 15.06
N ALA A 267 -1.73 -12.04 14.00
CA ALA A 267 -1.67 -11.22 12.80
C ALA A 267 -2.98 -11.25 12.03
N ARG A 268 -3.35 -10.07 11.52
CA ARG A 268 -4.54 -9.86 10.71
C ARG A 268 -4.22 -9.08 9.44
N ALA A 269 -4.69 -9.57 8.30
CA ALA A 269 -4.65 -8.84 7.04
C ALA A 269 -5.76 -7.79 6.98
N ASN A 270 -5.44 -6.63 6.41
CA ASN A 270 -6.32 -5.48 6.22
C ASN A 270 -6.19 -5.02 4.76
N HIS A 271 -7.22 -5.20 3.95
CA HIS A 271 -7.20 -4.86 2.52
C HIS A 271 -8.60 -4.46 2.01
N ALA A 272 -8.70 -4.01 0.76
CA ALA A 272 -9.90 -3.38 0.18
C ALA A 272 -11.21 -4.17 0.27
N PHE A 273 -11.13 -5.47 0.50
CA PHE A 273 -12.31 -6.33 0.60
C PHE A 273 -12.64 -6.68 2.06
N ASN A 274 -11.76 -6.38 3.01
CA ASN A 274 -11.97 -6.60 4.44
C ASN A 274 -10.96 -5.77 5.28
N TYR A 275 -11.40 -4.64 5.82
CA TYR A 275 -10.58 -3.77 6.66
C TYR A 275 -11.03 -3.79 8.13
N ASN A 276 -10.08 -3.67 9.05
CA ASN A 276 -10.29 -3.18 10.41
C ASN A 276 -9.61 -1.81 10.63
N ALA A 277 -8.91 -1.27 9.63
CA ALA A 277 -8.06 -0.11 9.77
C ALA A 277 -8.20 0.88 8.61
N VAL A 278 -7.98 2.15 8.92
CA VAL A 278 -7.84 3.28 8.02
C VAL A 278 -6.40 3.32 7.52
N MET A 279 -6.21 3.22 6.21
CA MET A 279 -4.87 3.01 5.63
C MET A 279 -3.93 4.24 5.65
N PRO A 280 -4.36 5.49 5.38
CA PRO A 280 -3.42 6.62 5.34
C PRO A 280 -2.57 6.81 6.61
N PRO A 281 -3.12 6.73 7.85
CA PRO A 281 -2.29 6.80 9.04
C PRO A 281 -1.27 5.66 9.16
N ALA A 282 -1.65 4.44 8.76
CA ALA A 282 -0.73 3.29 8.75
C ALA A 282 0.41 3.49 7.74
N VAL A 283 0.10 4.02 6.55
CA VAL A 283 1.09 4.36 5.51
C VAL A 283 2.10 5.39 6.02
N ILE A 284 1.63 6.45 6.68
CA ILE A 284 2.51 7.50 7.23
C ILE A 284 3.38 6.93 8.35
N SER A 285 2.78 6.16 9.26
CA SER A 285 3.51 5.51 10.35
C SER A 285 4.62 4.56 9.86
N ALA A 286 4.36 3.87 8.75
CA ALA A 286 5.32 2.95 8.11
C ALA A 286 6.40 3.66 7.27
N GLY A 287 6.45 5.00 7.24
CA GLY A 287 7.47 5.74 6.49
C GLY A 287 7.31 5.68 4.97
N LEU A 288 6.09 5.45 4.48
CA LEU A 288 5.80 5.27 3.05
C LEU A 288 5.01 6.43 2.43
N GLY A 289 4.81 7.53 3.16
CA GLY A 289 4.18 8.72 2.59
C GLY A 289 3.81 9.78 3.59
N GLU A 290 3.31 10.90 3.06
CA GLU A 290 2.77 12.02 3.81
C GLU A 290 1.30 12.26 3.44
N LEU A 291 0.53 12.89 4.34
CA LEU A 291 -0.85 13.28 4.07
C LEU A 291 -0.92 14.35 2.98
N SER A 292 -1.76 14.14 1.96
CA SER A 292 -1.84 15.04 0.79
C SER A 292 -3.02 16.02 0.85
N ARG A 293 -3.08 16.94 -0.14
CA ARG A 293 -4.20 17.88 -0.37
C ARG A 293 -5.59 17.22 -0.44
N THR A 294 -5.70 15.96 -0.84
CA THR A 294 -7.01 15.30 -0.85
C THR A 294 -7.55 15.07 0.56
N GLY A 295 -6.69 15.09 1.58
CA GLY A 295 -7.04 14.91 2.99
C GLY A 295 -7.37 13.47 3.39
N ASP A 296 -7.81 12.63 2.45
CA ASP A 296 -8.14 11.21 2.70
C ASP A 296 -7.09 10.24 2.16
N CYS A 297 -6.00 10.75 1.57
CA CYS A 297 -4.95 9.92 1.00
C CYS A 297 -3.58 10.46 1.41
N SER A 298 -2.71 9.53 1.81
CA SER A 298 -1.28 9.74 1.78
C SER A 298 -0.71 9.42 0.41
N ILE A 299 0.45 9.99 0.09
CA ILE A 299 1.17 9.69 -1.15
C ILE A 299 2.63 9.38 -0.91
N HIS A 300 3.17 8.50 -1.73
CA HIS A 300 4.57 8.09 -1.71
C HIS A 300 5.46 9.10 -2.48
N PRO A 301 6.72 9.36 -2.07
CA PRO A 301 7.59 10.36 -2.72
C PRO A 301 7.88 10.10 -4.20
N ARG A 302 7.85 8.83 -4.62
CA ARG A 302 8.05 8.42 -6.03
C ARG A 302 6.76 8.12 -6.77
N LEU A 303 5.85 7.39 -6.13
CA LEU A 303 4.65 6.86 -6.77
C LEU A 303 3.49 7.86 -6.72
N GLY A 304 3.59 8.94 -5.94
CA GLY A 304 2.47 9.84 -5.69
C GLY A 304 1.25 9.05 -5.21
N PHE A 305 0.10 9.26 -5.84
CA PHE A 305 -1.13 8.49 -5.58
C PHE A 305 -1.19 7.14 -6.31
N ARG A 306 -0.20 6.80 -7.16
CA ARG A 306 -0.24 5.65 -8.08
C ARG A 306 0.06 4.32 -7.43
N HIS A 307 -0.45 4.12 -6.23
CA HIS A 307 -0.35 2.86 -5.53
C HIS A 307 -1.68 2.51 -4.88
N LYS A 308 -1.85 1.22 -4.57
CA LYS A 308 -2.79 0.76 -3.54
C LYS A 308 -2.00 0.07 -2.45
N VAL A 309 -2.62 -0.05 -1.28
CA VAL A 309 -1.99 -0.63 -0.11
C VAL A 309 -2.88 -1.68 0.53
N ALA A 310 -2.25 -2.64 1.17
CA ALA A 310 -2.82 -3.47 2.22
C ALA A 310 -1.89 -3.43 3.43
N ALA A 311 -2.38 -3.89 4.57
CA ALA A 311 -1.60 -3.92 5.79
C ALA A 311 -1.77 -5.24 6.54
N VAL A 312 -0.76 -5.60 7.33
CA VAL A 312 -0.85 -6.66 8.35
C VAL A 312 -0.64 -6.03 9.71
N THR A 313 -1.64 -6.08 10.57
CA THR A 313 -1.49 -5.68 11.99
C THR A 313 -1.03 -6.89 12.79
N THR A 314 -0.03 -6.74 13.67
CA THR A 314 0.60 -7.87 14.37
C THR A 314 1.23 -7.51 15.72
N ASP A 315 1.39 -8.51 16.59
CA ASP A 315 2.21 -8.46 17.80
C ASP A 315 3.59 -9.12 17.64
N LEU A 316 3.96 -9.54 16.41
CA LEU A 316 5.30 -9.98 16.08
C LEU A 316 6.31 -8.86 16.42
N PRO A 317 7.35 -9.13 17.22
CA PRO A 317 8.39 -8.14 17.51
C PRO A 317 9.12 -7.72 16.24
N LEU A 318 9.02 -6.44 15.91
CA LEU A 318 9.59 -5.84 14.70
C LEU A 318 10.23 -4.50 15.07
N ALA A 319 11.33 -4.15 14.39
CA ALA A 319 11.88 -2.81 14.40
C ALA A 319 11.06 -1.91 13.43
N PRO A 320 10.34 -0.88 13.93
CA PRO A 320 9.58 0.04 13.09
C PRO A 320 10.47 1.03 12.37
N ASP A 321 10.03 1.39 11.17
CA ASP A 321 10.54 2.47 10.37
C ASP A 321 10.06 3.82 10.90
N LYS A 322 10.71 4.89 10.44
CA LYS A 322 10.35 6.25 10.81
C LYS A 322 9.41 6.85 9.76
N PRO A 323 8.38 7.61 10.18
CA PRO A 323 7.65 8.48 9.28
C PRO A 323 8.61 9.41 8.51
N ILE A 324 8.16 9.91 7.35
CA ILE A 324 8.97 10.72 6.45
C ILE A 324 8.42 12.14 6.27
N ASP A 325 9.31 13.05 5.92
CA ASP A 325 9.04 14.40 5.42
C ASP A 325 9.82 14.58 4.11
N PHE A 326 9.10 14.76 3.01
CA PHE A 326 9.66 15.03 1.70
C PHE A 326 9.20 16.38 1.13
N GLY A 327 8.74 17.27 2.00
CA GLY A 327 8.25 18.60 1.63
C GLY A 327 6.87 18.59 0.99
N LEU A 328 6.07 17.53 1.18
CA LEU A 328 4.76 17.43 0.55
C LEU A 328 3.81 18.54 1.00
N GLN A 329 3.87 18.93 2.28
CA GLN A 329 2.95 19.93 2.83
C GLN A 329 3.13 21.29 2.12
N ASP A 330 4.37 21.75 1.98
CA ASP A 330 4.72 22.97 1.26
C ASP A 330 4.35 22.86 -0.22
N PHE A 331 4.60 21.69 -0.83
CA PHE A 331 4.24 21.47 -2.22
C PHE A 331 2.73 21.55 -2.45
N CYS A 332 1.96 20.82 -1.63
CA CYS A 332 0.52 20.77 -1.74
C CYS A 332 -0.12 22.14 -1.52
N ARG A 333 0.42 22.98 -0.60
CA ARG A 333 -0.04 24.34 -0.32
C ARG A 333 -0.18 25.21 -1.58
N VAL A 334 0.78 25.14 -2.49
CA VAL A 334 0.81 25.97 -3.72
C VAL A 334 0.38 25.26 -5.00
N CYS A 335 0.56 23.94 -5.10
CA CYS A 335 0.37 23.21 -6.35
C CYS A 335 -1.08 23.27 -6.85
N LYS A 336 -2.05 22.82 -6.05
CA LYS A 336 -3.51 22.81 -6.35
C LYS A 336 -3.94 22.09 -7.65
N LYS A 337 -3.02 21.51 -8.42
CA LYS A 337 -3.30 20.84 -9.71
C LYS A 337 -4.35 19.73 -9.65
N CYS A 338 -4.37 18.96 -8.55
CA CYS A 338 -5.41 17.95 -8.34
C CYS A 338 -6.80 18.55 -8.11
N ALA A 339 -6.90 19.75 -7.51
CA ALA A 339 -8.16 20.47 -7.35
C ALA A 339 -8.64 21.07 -8.68
N GLU A 340 -7.72 21.69 -9.43
CA GLU A 340 -7.95 22.27 -10.77
C GLU A 340 -8.52 21.25 -11.75
N ASN A 341 -8.07 20.00 -11.65
CA ASN A 341 -8.45 18.92 -12.57
C ASN A 341 -9.50 17.96 -11.99
N CYS A 342 -10.05 18.22 -10.79
CA CYS A 342 -11.06 17.34 -10.21
C CYS A 342 -12.39 17.48 -10.97
N PRO A 343 -12.89 16.44 -11.66
CA PRO A 343 -14.08 16.57 -12.50
C PRO A 343 -15.33 16.99 -11.72
N ASN A 344 -15.41 16.61 -10.44
CA ASN A 344 -16.54 16.95 -9.57
C ASN A 344 -16.20 17.97 -8.49
N GLN A 345 -15.11 18.75 -8.69
CA GLN A 345 -14.69 19.86 -7.82
C GLN A 345 -14.73 19.53 -6.32
N SER A 346 -14.30 18.30 -5.99
CA SER A 346 -14.39 17.76 -4.64
C SER A 346 -13.18 18.12 -3.78
N ILE A 347 -12.06 18.45 -4.41
CA ILE A 347 -10.80 18.73 -3.72
C ILE A 347 -10.71 20.23 -3.41
N THR A 348 -10.34 20.56 -2.17
CA THR A 348 -10.25 21.95 -1.72
C THR A 348 -9.11 22.72 -2.40
N TYR A 349 -9.34 24.02 -2.62
CA TYR A 349 -8.35 25.00 -3.04
C TYR A 349 -7.66 25.72 -1.87
N ASP A 350 -8.01 25.39 -0.62
CA ASP A 350 -7.45 26.04 0.57
C ASP A 350 -5.94 25.90 0.59
N SER A 351 -5.24 26.99 0.90
CA SER A 351 -3.79 26.94 1.07
C SER A 351 -3.44 26.28 2.40
N ASP A 352 -4.14 26.66 3.47
CA ASP A 352 -3.88 26.20 4.82
C ASP A 352 -4.63 24.92 5.19
N LEU A 353 -4.02 24.16 6.10
CA LEU A 353 -4.65 23.01 6.75
C LEU A 353 -5.66 23.51 7.78
N VAL A 354 -6.75 22.78 7.94
CA VAL A 354 -7.78 23.04 8.95
C VAL A 354 -7.88 21.85 9.89
N GLU A 355 -8.36 22.09 11.11
CA GLU A 355 -8.62 21.02 12.07
C GLU A 355 -9.78 20.13 11.60
N TYR A 356 -9.56 18.82 11.66
CA TYR A 356 -10.58 17.80 11.44
C TYR A 356 -10.29 16.59 12.33
N ASN A 357 -11.25 16.19 13.17
CA ASN A 357 -11.12 15.04 14.06
C ASN A 357 -9.80 15.02 14.86
N GLY A 358 -9.38 16.17 15.41
CA GLY A 358 -8.18 16.28 16.24
C GLY A 358 -6.84 16.32 15.51
N TYR A 359 -6.81 16.44 14.18
CA TYR A 359 -5.56 16.63 13.40
C TYR A 359 -5.73 17.67 12.29
N LEU A 360 -4.62 18.23 11.81
CA LEU A 360 -4.62 19.20 10.70
C LEU A 360 -4.60 18.50 9.34
N ARG A 361 -5.50 18.89 8.43
CA ARG A 361 -5.55 18.39 7.04
C ARG A 361 -6.14 19.41 6.08
N TRP A 362 -5.95 19.21 4.78
CA TRP A 362 -6.86 19.79 3.79
C TRP A 362 -8.20 19.06 3.83
N ASN A 363 -9.31 19.80 3.90
CA ASN A 363 -10.63 19.22 4.06
C ASN A 363 -11.39 19.22 2.72
N SER A 364 -11.15 18.18 1.92
CA SER A 364 -11.88 17.94 0.67
C SER A 364 -13.25 17.30 0.92
N ASP A 365 -14.19 17.49 -0.01
CA ASP A 365 -15.54 16.92 0.06
C ASP A 365 -15.54 15.47 -0.43
N MET A 366 -15.35 14.52 0.49
CA MET A 366 -15.37 13.10 0.18
C MET A 366 -16.72 12.61 -0.38
N LYS A 367 -17.83 13.29 -0.07
CA LYS A 367 -19.18 12.92 -0.52
C LYS A 367 -19.32 13.19 -2.01
N LYS A 368 -18.88 14.37 -2.47
CA LYS A 368 -18.80 14.68 -3.92
C LYS A 368 -17.86 13.74 -4.65
N CYS A 369 -16.72 13.38 -4.06
CA CYS A 369 -15.79 12.43 -4.67
C CYS A 369 -16.45 11.04 -4.83
N ALA A 370 -17.11 10.54 -3.78
CA ALA A 370 -17.83 9.26 -3.83
C ALA A 370 -18.97 9.28 -4.86
N GLU A 371 -19.75 10.35 -4.89
CA GLU A 371 -20.85 10.53 -5.85
C GLU A 371 -20.36 10.43 -7.31
N PHE A 372 -19.31 11.17 -7.67
CA PHE A 372 -18.75 11.11 -9.02
C PHE A 372 -18.23 9.71 -9.34
N ARG A 373 -17.48 9.09 -8.42
CA ARG A 373 -16.92 7.74 -8.65
C ARG A 373 -17.99 6.68 -8.85
N ILE A 374 -19.12 6.81 -8.16
CA ILE A 374 -20.25 5.88 -8.29
C ILE A 374 -21.01 6.13 -9.59
N LEU A 375 -21.29 7.39 -9.92
CA LEU A 375 -22.17 7.77 -11.03
C LEU A 375 -21.45 8.12 -12.32
N ASN A 376 -20.12 8.01 -12.38
CA ASN A 376 -19.36 8.24 -13.61
C ASN A 376 -19.93 7.39 -14.76
N GLU A 377 -20.32 8.04 -15.85
CA GLU A 377 -20.82 7.42 -17.09
C GLU A 377 -19.84 7.56 -18.26
N ASP A 378 -18.72 8.28 -18.06
CA ASP A 378 -17.62 8.38 -19.03
C ASP A 378 -16.56 7.27 -18.81
N GLY A 379 -16.78 6.40 -17.82
CA GLY A 379 -15.88 5.33 -17.44
C GLY A 379 -16.27 4.67 -16.12
N VAL A 380 -15.31 4.02 -15.46
CA VAL A 380 -15.53 3.32 -14.19
C VAL A 380 -14.67 3.91 -13.07
N SER A 381 -15.34 4.48 -12.07
CA SER A 381 -14.70 5.17 -10.95
C SER A 381 -13.91 6.42 -11.38
N CYS A 382 -12.91 6.83 -10.61
CA CYS A 382 -12.04 7.97 -10.92
C CYS A 382 -10.72 7.84 -10.16
N GLY A 383 -9.66 8.31 -10.79
CA GLY A 383 -8.30 8.50 -10.31
C GLY A 383 -7.63 9.71 -10.98
N ARG A 384 -8.40 10.72 -11.42
CA ARG A 384 -7.87 11.90 -12.12
C ARG A 384 -6.83 12.66 -11.31
N CYS A 385 -7.04 12.80 -9.99
CA CYS A 385 -6.09 13.43 -9.08
C CYS A 385 -4.73 12.73 -9.06
N MET A 386 -4.71 11.39 -9.19
CA MET A 386 -3.48 10.62 -9.34
C MET A 386 -2.79 10.95 -10.65
N LYS A 387 -3.51 10.94 -11.78
CA LYS A 387 -2.95 11.20 -13.10
C LYS A 387 -2.24 12.56 -13.21
N VAL A 388 -2.86 13.60 -12.67
CA VAL A 388 -2.36 14.98 -12.80
C VAL A 388 -1.31 15.36 -11.74
N CYS A 389 -1.15 14.56 -10.68
CA CYS A 389 -0.25 14.92 -9.59
C CYS A 389 1.21 14.98 -10.07
N PRO A 390 1.97 16.05 -9.78
CA PRO A 390 3.39 16.11 -10.12
C PRO A 390 4.24 15.02 -9.43
N TRP A 391 3.89 14.63 -8.20
CA TRP A 391 4.57 13.58 -7.43
C TRP A 391 4.34 12.16 -7.95
N ASN A 392 3.39 11.98 -8.86
CA ASN A 392 3.21 10.70 -9.53
C ASN A 392 4.25 10.59 -10.66
N SER A 393 5.51 10.34 -10.31
CA SER A 393 6.66 10.43 -11.24
C SER A 393 6.33 9.77 -12.58
N LYS A 394 6.30 10.58 -13.64
CA LYS A 394 5.68 10.22 -14.93
C LYS A 394 6.70 9.67 -15.94
N GLU A 395 7.98 9.92 -15.69
CA GLU A 395 9.09 9.47 -16.51
C GLU A 395 10.35 9.33 -15.66
N ASP A 396 11.28 8.52 -16.14
CA ASP A 396 12.59 8.33 -15.52
C ASP A 396 13.66 9.05 -16.36
N SER A 397 13.63 10.39 -16.28
CA SER A 397 14.56 11.27 -16.99
C SER A 397 15.31 12.16 -16.01
N TRP A 398 16.55 12.53 -16.32
CA TRP A 398 17.38 13.34 -15.42
C TRP A 398 16.75 14.70 -15.08
N PHE A 399 16.03 15.30 -16.04
CA PHE A 399 15.38 16.61 -15.83
C PHE A 399 14.10 16.48 -15.02
N HIS A 400 13.35 15.38 -15.15
CA HIS A 400 12.19 15.09 -14.29
C HIS A 400 12.64 14.84 -12.85
N GLN A 401 13.71 14.06 -12.67
CA GLN A 401 14.31 13.81 -11.36
C GLN A 401 14.84 15.11 -10.72
N ALA A 402 15.50 15.97 -11.49
CA ALA A 402 15.93 17.28 -11.01
C ALA A 402 14.74 18.16 -10.61
N GLY A 403 13.66 18.16 -11.41
CA GLY A 403 12.45 18.92 -11.12
C GLY A 403 11.82 18.52 -9.79
N THR A 404 11.58 17.24 -9.55
CA THR A 404 11.01 16.72 -8.29
C THR A 404 11.96 16.93 -7.10
N TRP A 405 13.27 16.82 -7.28
CA TRP A 405 14.26 17.16 -6.24
C TRP A 405 14.19 18.64 -5.85
N ILE A 406 14.09 19.56 -6.83
CA ILE A 406 13.93 21.00 -6.58
C ILE A 406 12.59 21.25 -5.88
N GLY A 407 11.51 20.66 -6.38
CA GLY A 407 10.16 20.82 -5.82
C GLY A 407 10.02 20.35 -4.38
N SER A 408 10.91 19.47 -3.91
CA SER A 408 10.91 18.95 -2.54
C SER A 408 11.57 19.88 -1.50
N LYS A 409 12.08 21.06 -1.89
CA LYS A 409 12.92 21.89 -0.99
C LYS A 409 12.16 22.91 -0.16
N ASN A 410 11.22 23.62 -0.77
CA ASN A 410 10.43 24.69 -0.14
C ASN A 410 9.30 25.13 -1.07
N GLU A 411 8.41 25.98 -0.54
CA GLU A 411 7.24 26.51 -1.25
C GLU A 411 7.57 27.22 -2.57
N ALA A 412 8.65 28.03 -2.61
CA ALA A 412 9.04 28.75 -3.84
C ALA A 412 9.45 27.78 -4.96
N SER A 413 10.20 26.74 -4.60
CA SER A 413 10.65 25.69 -5.53
C SER A 413 9.48 24.82 -5.98
N ALA A 414 8.53 24.53 -5.09
CA ALA A 414 7.28 23.84 -5.43
C ALA A 414 6.44 24.62 -6.45
N LYS A 415 6.35 25.95 -6.30
CA LYS A 415 5.63 26.83 -7.24
C LYS A 415 6.29 26.81 -8.63
N LEU A 416 7.62 26.85 -8.69
CA LEU A 416 8.36 26.73 -9.95
C LEU A 416 8.10 25.38 -10.62
N LEU A 417 8.20 24.27 -9.88
CA LEU A 417 7.93 22.94 -10.43
C LEU A 417 6.50 22.83 -10.98
N LYS A 418 5.51 23.36 -10.25
CA LYS A 418 4.12 23.41 -10.74
C LYS A 418 4.02 24.13 -12.08
N THR A 419 4.60 25.34 -12.19
CA THR A 419 4.57 26.12 -13.44
C THR A 419 5.19 25.37 -14.61
N ILE A 420 6.31 24.68 -14.37
CA ILE A 420 6.96 23.84 -15.38
C ILE A 420 6.08 22.65 -15.76
N ASP A 421 5.52 21.94 -14.77
CA ASP A 421 4.65 20.77 -14.98
C ASP A 421 3.40 21.14 -15.81
N ASP A 422 2.82 22.32 -15.58
CA ASP A 422 1.71 22.88 -16.36
C ASP A 422 2.13 23.31 -17.77
N MET A 423 3.30 23.95 -17.93
CA MET A 423 3.80 24.38 -19.24
C MET A 423 4.01 23.20 -20.20
N PHE A 424 4.49 22.07 -19.68
CA PHE A 424 4.64 20.83 -20.46
C PHE A 424 3.35 20.02 -20.57
N GLY A 425 2.27 20.42 -19.88
CA GLY A 425 0.97 19.77 -19.93
C GLY A 425 0.88 18.44 -19.16
N TYR A 426 1.90 18.09 -18.36
CA TYR A 426 2.04 16.76 -17.75
C TYR A 426 0.79 16.31 -16.99
N GLY A 427 0.40 15.06 -17.22
CA GLY A 427 -0.71 14.38 -16.58
C GLY A 427 -2.09 14.77 -17.10
N THR A 428 -2.20 15.68 -18.07
CA THR A 428 -3.48 16.01 -18.72
C THR A 428 -3.68 15.29 -20.03
N GLU A 429 -2.57 14.91 -20.68
CA GLU A 429 -2.47 14.16 -21.92
C GLU A 429 -2.89 12.69 -21.76
N SER A 430 -3.40 12.11 -22.83
CA SER A 430 -3.55 10.67 -23.01
C SER A 430 -2.52 10.19 -24.04
N ILE A 431 -1.67 9.25 -23.64
CA ILE A 431 -0.59 8.73 -24.49
C ILE A 431 -1.08 7.44 -25.18
N ASP A 432 -1.57 7.57 -26.41
CA ASP A 432 -2.27 6.49 -27.13
C ASP A 432 -1.47 5.19 -27.28
N LYS A 433 -0.12 5.25 -27.38
CA LYS A 433 0.72 4.04 -27.43
C LYS A 433 0.58 3.12 -26.20
N TYR A 434 0.06 3.63 -25.08
CA TYR A 434 -0.21 2.85 -23.87
C TYR A 434 -1.69 2.51 -23.69
N ARG A 435 -2.57 2.94 -24.60
CA ARG A 435 -4.01 2.65 -24.54
C ARG A 435 -4.28 1.27 -25.13
N TRP A 436 -4.31 0.25 -24.28
CA TRP A 436 -4.43 -1.15 -24.68
C TRP A 436 -5.79 -1.78 -24.37
N TRP A 437 -6.61 -1.16 -23.53
CA TRP A 437 -7.88 -1.73 -23.08
C TRP A 437 -9.02 -1.47 -24.07
N LEU A 438 -10.05 -2.30 -23.96
CA LEU A 438 -11.29 -2.16 -24.72
C LEU A 438 -12.28 -1.30 -23.93
N GLU A 439 -13.17 -0.60 -24.62
CA GLU A 439 -14.18 0.26 -24.01
C GLU A 439 -15.57 -0.23 -24.43
N TRP A 440 -16.51 -0.19 -23.49
CA TRP A 440 -17.94 -0.47 -23.71
C TRP A 440 -18.77 0.63 -23.04
N PRO A 441 -18.86 1.83 -23.64
CA PRO A 441 -19.52 2.99 -23.01
C PRO A 441 -20.96 2.74 -22.56
N GLU A 442 -21.67 1.85 -23.24
CA GLU A 442 -23.01 1.39 -22.88
C GLU A 442 -23.06 0.71 -21.51
N MET A 443 -21.98 0.05 -21.08
CA MET A 443 -21.88 -0.60 -19.77
C MET A 443 -21.60 0.39 -18.64
N TYR A 444 -21.12 1.61 -18.92
CA TYR A 444 -20.85 2.63 -17.90
C TYR A 444 -22.11 3.24 -17.33
N LYS A 445 -23.27 3.04 -17.96
CA LYS A 445 -24.54 3.53 -17.43
C LYS A 445 -24.88 2.85 -16.11
N TYR A 446 -25.26 3.63 -15.11
CA TYR A 446 -25.67 3.10 -13.82
C TYR A 446 -27.13 2.63 -13.87
N PRO A 447 -27.52 1.61 -13.09
CA PRO A 447 -28.88 1.10 -13.12
C PRO A 447 -29.86 2.10 -12.50
N ALA A 448 -31.08 2.15 -13.04
CA ALA A 448 -32.15 3.02 -12.52
C ALA A 448 -32.66 2.58 -11.13
N VAL A 449 -32.46 1.31 -10.78
CA VAL A 449 -32.84 0.70 -9.49
C VAL A 449 -31.64 -0.07 -8.96
N ALA A 450 -31.51 -0.19 -7.64
CA ALA A 450 -30.47 -1.00 -7.02
C ALA A 450 -30.52 -2.44 -7.56
N GLN A 451 -29.41 -2.92 -8.11
CA GLN A 451 -29.27 -4.29 -8.57
C GLN A 451 -28.15 -4.95 -7.78
N ALA A 452 -28.35 -6.22 -7.41
CA ALA A 452 -27.26 -7.06 -6.94
C ALA A 452 -26.17 -7.12 -8.04
N PRO A 453 -24.88 -7.20 -7.68
CA PRO A 453 -23.82 -7.39 -8.67
C PRO A 453 -24.15 -8.59 -9.56
N GLN A 454 -24.17 -8.41 -10.88
CA GLN A 454 -24.30 -9.54 -11.80
C GLN A 454 -22.96 -10.29 -11.79
N THR A 455 -22.94 -11.45 -11.14
CA THR A 455 -21.81 -12.39 -11.26
C THR A 455 -22.00 -13.14 -12.58
N HIS A 456 -21.16 -12.83 -13.58
CA HIS A 456 -21.04 -13.63 -14.79
C HIS A 456 -20.03 -14.75 -14.61
#